data_AF-S4NNV4-F1
#
_entry.id   AF-S4NNV4-F1
#
_cell.length_a   1.000
_cell.length_b   1.000
_cell.length_c   1.000
_cell.angle_alpha   90.00
_cell.angle_beta   90.00
_cell.angle_gamma   90.00
#
_symmetry.space_group_name_H-M   'P 1'
#
loop_
_entity.id
_entity.type
_entity.pdbx_description
1 polymer ?
#
loop_
_entity_poly.entity_id
_entity_poly.type
_entity_poly.pdbx_seq_one_letter_code
_entity_poly.pdbx_strand_id
1 'polypeptide(L)'
;MTVTEAETETPEVTDEVPRLCKQLLRTADSSRARASVQALAEERTILEMPAVRRALVVDTSCGARADFEGLSGLQYGLGLDEQQRVFLDLVLSMMGIGITTLASVEDLDERRLPIILRAILRLAGNDTIAVGTRL
;
A
#
# COMPACT_ATOMS: atom_id res chain seq x y z
N MET A 1 37.93 -37.69 -2.84
CA MET A 1 37.43 -36.32 -3.10
C MET A 1 35.92 -36.42 -3.16
N THR A 2 35.24 -36.09 -2.06
CA THR A 2 33.77 -36.05 -1.98
C THR A 2 33.35 -34.59 -2.05
N VAL A 3 32.53 -34.26 -3.05
CA VAL A 3 31.94 -32.94 -3.24
C VAL A 3 30.72 -32.85 -2.33
N THR A 4 30.79 -31.98 -1.33
CA THR A 4 29.64 -31.61 -0.50
C THR A 4 28.84 -30.57 -1.26
N GLU A 5 27.67 -30.96 -1.78
CA GLU A 5 26.69 -30.03 -2.34
C GLU A 5 26.10 -29.21 -1.18
N ALA A 6 26.34 -27.90 -1.22
CA ALA A 6 25.69 -26.96 -0.32
C ALA A 6 24.23 -26.81 -0.75
N GLU A 7 23.32 -27.30 0.08
CA GLU A 7 21.89 -27.01 -0.01
C GLU A 7 21.72 -25.49 -0.01
N THR A 8 21.20 -24.98 -1.13
CA THR A 8 20.84 -23.57 -1.27
C THR A 8 19.56 -23.37 -0.46
N GLU A 9 19.70 -22.88 0.77
CA GLU A 9 18.58 -22.38 1.57
C GLU A 9 17.82 -21.34 0.74
N THR A 10 16.60 -21.71 0.36
CA THR A 10 15.67 -20.79 -0.30
C THR A 10 15.20 -19.83 0.79
N PRO A 11 15.39 -18.50 0.66
CA PRO A 11 15.00 -17.58 1.72
C PRO A 11 13.49 -17.68 1.91
N GLU A 12 13.04 -17.98 3.13
CA GLU A 12 11.64 -17.89 3.55
C GLU A 12 11.12 -16.51 3.15
N VAL A 13 10.35 -16.46 2.06
CA VAL A 13 9.64 -15.25 1.66
C VAL A 13 8.73 -14.91 2.83
N THR A 14 9.07 -13.85 3.54
CA THR A 14 8.47 -13.48 4.82
C THR A 14 7.00 -13.20 4.59
N ASP A 15 6.16 -14.17 4.95
CA ASP A 15 4.70 -14.23 4.70
C ASP A 15 3.91 -13.19 5.53
N GLU A 16 4.62 -12.23 6.14
CA GLU A 16 4.13 -11.21 7.05
C GLU A 16 3.31 -10.13 6.36
N VAL A 17 3.79 -9.59 5.23
CA VAL A 17 3.08 -8.51 4.52
C VAL A 17 1.72 -8.99 3.99
N PRO A 18 1.60 -10.14 3.32
CA PRO A 18 0.29 -10.66 2.89
C PRO A 18 -0.68 -10.90 4.06
N ARG A 19 -0.18 -11.38 5.21
CA ARG A 19 -1.00 -11.59 6.41
C ARG A 19 -1.47 -10.26 7.00
N LEU A 20 -0.59 -9.28 7.10
CA LEU A 20 -0.92 -7.92 7.52
C LEU A 20 -2.00 -7.32 6.61
N CYS A 21 -1.84 -7.38 5.29
CA CYS A 21 -2.82 -6.85 4.35
C CYS A 21 -4.21 -7.49 4.54
N LYS A 22 -4.29 -8.82 4.71
CA LYS A 22 -5.55 -9.52 4.99
C LYS A 22 -6.19 -9.03 6.29
N GLN A 23 -5.38 -8.82 7.33
CA GLN A 23 -5.86 -8.32 8.61
C GLN A 23 -6.38 -6.88 8.51
N LEU A 24 -5.62 -5.98 7.88
CA LEU A 24 -6.02 -4.59 7.67
C LEU A 24 -7.33 -4.51 6.86
N LEU A 25 -7.48 -5.31 5.80
CA LEU A 25 -8.71 -5.39 5.01
C LEU A 25 -9.92 -5.89 5.81
N ARG A 26 -9.71 -6.82 6.74
CA ARG A 26 -10.76 -7.33 7.64
C ARG A 26 -11.23 -6.26 8.63
N THR A 27 -10.32 -5.42 9.10
CA THR A 27 -10.62 -4.35 10.08
C THR A 27 -11.01 -3.01 9.46
N ALA A 28 -10.92 -2.88 8.12
CA ALA A 28 -11.32 -1.68 7.40
C ALA A 28 -12.85 -1.50 7.46
N ASP A 29 -13.29 -0.41 8.08
CA ASP A 29 -14.70 -0.11 8.38
C ASP A 29 -15.41 0.76 7.34
N SER A 30 -14.67 1.25 6.33
CA SER A 30 -15.21 2.10 5.28
C SER A 30 -14.69 1.70 3.90
N SER A 31 -15.43 2.06 2.86
CA SER A 31 -15.00 1.84 1.46
C SER A 31 -13.70 2.58 1.15
N ARG A 32 -13.51 3.77 1.72
CA ARG A 32 -12.25 4.54 1.66
C ARG A 32 -11.09 3.73 2.25
N ALA A 33 -11.23 3.29 3.50
CA ALA A 33 -10.19 2.50 4.16
C ALA A 33 -9.87 1.21 3.39
N ARG A 34 -10.89 0.49 2.89
CA ARG A 34 -10.69 -0.73 2.12
C ARG A 34 -9.94 -0.47 0.81
N ALA A 35 -10.33 0.55 0.04
CA ALA A 35 -9.66 0.91 -1.20
C ALA A 35 -8.20 1.32 -0.97
N SER A 36 -7.93 2.12 0.07
CA SER A 36 -6.58 2.57 0.43
C SER A 36 -5.69 1.42 0.91
N VAL A 37 -6.19 0.53 1.77
CA VAL A 37 -5.43 -0.67 2.19
C VAL A 37 -5.13 -1.57 0.99
N GLN A 38 -6.08 -1.76 0.08
CA GLN A 38 -5.87 -2.58 -1.11
C GLN A 38 -4.84 -1.95 -2.06
N ALA A 39 -4.83 -0.63 -2.20
CA ALA A 39 -3.81 0.09 -2.96
C ALA A 39 -2.41 -0.13 -2.38
N LEU A 40 -2.24 0.02 -1.06
CA LEU A 40 -0.97 -0.24 -0.36
C LEU A 40 -0.54 -1.71 -0.50
N ALA A 41 -1.48 -2.65 -0.43
CA ALA A 41 -1.21 -4.07 -0.60
C ALA A 41 -0.73 -4.41 -2.03
N GLU A 42 -1.30 -3.77 -3.06
CA GLU A 42 -0.88 -3.93 -4.45
C GLU A 42 0.48 -3.28 -4.71
N GLU A 43 0.76 -2.12 -4.11
CA GLU A 43 2.03 -1.41 -4.27
C GLU A 43 3.18 -2.20 -3.63
N ARG A 44 2.93 -2.84 -2.49
CA ARG A 44 3.81 -3.76 -1.75
C ARG A 44 5.08 -3.14 -1.17
N THR A 45 5.86 -2.38 -1.93
CA THR A 45 7.20 -1.89 -1.51
C THR A 45 7.14 -0.92 -0.33
N ILE A 46 6.07 -0.14 -0.24
CA ILE A 46 5.79 0.75 0.89
C ILE A 46 5.59 -0.08 2.16
N LEU A 47 4.84 -1.18 2.09
CA LEU A 47 4.59 -2.07 3.24
C LEU A 47 5.78 -2.97 3.57
N GLU A 48 6.74 -3.15 2.66
CA GLU A 48 8.00 -3.84 2.95
C GLU A 48 8.87 -3.01 3.91
N MET A 49 8.69 -1.69 3.97
CA MET A 49 9.40 -0.83 4.91
C MET A 49 8.87 -1.01 6.36
N PRO A 50 9.73 -1.42 7.33
CA PRO A 50 9.31 -1.57 8.72
C PRO A 50 8.86 -0.27 9.38
N ALA A 51 9.40 0.88 8.95
CA ALA A 51 8.98 2.20 9.45
C ALA A 51 7.51 2.49 9.08
N VAL A 52 7.12 2.19 7.84
CA VAL A 52 5.73 2.34 7.38
C VAL A 52 4.80 1.41 8.16
N ARG A 53 5.14 0.13 8.33
CA ARG A 53 4.30 -0.81 9.10
C ARG A 53 4.09 -0.33 10.54
N ARG A 54 5.14 0.16 11.19
CA ARG A 54 5.04 0.72 12.54
C ARG A 54 4.18 1.99 12.62
N ALA A 55 4.20 2.82 11.58
CA ALA A 55 3.41 4.05 11.54
C ALA A 55 1.94 3.80 11.15
N LEU A 56 1.69 2.81 10.30
CA LEU A 56 0.35 2.46 9.78
C LEU A 56 -0.43 1.56 10.74
N VAL A 57 0.22 0.73 11.55
CA VAL A 57 -0.46 -0.32 12.30
C VAL A 57 -0.65 0.09 13.75
N VAL A 58 -1.91 0.12 14.19
CA VAL A 58 -2.28 0.24 15.60
C VAL A 58 -2.98 -1.02 16.07
N ASP A 59 -2.51 -1.59 17.17
CA ASP A 59 -3.16 -2.73 17.81
C ASP A 59 -4.40 -2.29 18.58
N THR A 60 -5.54 -2.93 18.28
CA THR A 60 -6.81 -2.70 18.98
C THR A 60 -7.33 -4.01 19.57
N SER A 61 -8.35 -3.95 20.44
CA SER A 61 -9.02 -5.15 20.97
C SER A 61 -9.66 -6.03 19.88
N CYS A 62 -9.93 -5.48 18.70
CA CYS A 62 -10.48 -6.18 17.55
C CYS A 62 -9.41 -6.62 16.52
N GLY A 63 -8.13 -6.47 16.88
CA GLY A 63 -6.97 -6.73 16.02
C GLY A 63 -6.32 -5.46 15.45
N ALA A 64 -5.17 -5.63 14.82
CA ALA A 64 -4.43 -4.58 14.13
C ALA A 64 -5.30 -3.85 13.09
N ARG A 65 -5.34 -2.51 13.17
CA ARG A 65 -6.06 -1.61 12.27
C ARG A 65 -5.10 -0.66 11.58
N ALA A 66 -5.49 -0.17 10.41
CA ALA A 66 -4.78 0.86 9.68
C ALA A 66 -5.05 2.25 10.29
N ASP A 67 -4.01 2.91 10.77
CA ASP A 67 -3.96 4.29 11.21
C ASP A 67 -3.32 5.17 10.13
N PHE A 68 -4.17 5.72 9.26
CA PHE A 68 -3.72 6.60 8.18
C PHE A 68 -3.34 8.01 8.70
N GLU A 69 -3.92 8.46 9.81
CA GLU A 69 -3.56 9.75 10.41
C GLU A 69 -2.15 9.67 11.02
N GLY A 70 -1.88 8.62 11.80
CA GLY A 70 -0.54 8.32 12.32
C GLY A 70 0.50 8.17 11.22
N LEU A 71 0.15 7.46 10.13
CA LEU A 71 1.02 7.34 8.96
C LEU A 71 1.33 8.70 8.32
N SER A 72 0.31 9.55 8.12
CA SER A 72 0.50 10.88 7.52
C SER A 72 1.41 11.79 8.36
N GLY A 73 1.30 11.72 9.69
CA GLY A 73 2.12 12.52 10.60
C GLY A 73 3.62 12.20 10.54
N LEU A 74 3.99 11.03 10.02
CA LEU A 74 5.36 10.56 9.95
C LEU A 74 5.92 10.49 8.53
N GLN A 75 5.14 10.84 7.50
CA GLN A 75 5.44 10.54 6.08
C GLN A 75 6.86 10.90 5.63
N TYR A 76 7.41 12.03 6.06
CA TYR A 76 8.75 12.49 5.68
C TYR A 76 9.90 11.77 6.41
N GLY A 77 9.61 11.03 7.47
CA GLY A 77 10.57 10.22 8.24
C GLY A 77 10.54 8.73 7.90
N LEU A 78 9.72 8.29 6.94
CA LEU A 78 9.51 6.87 6.64
C LEU A 78 10.57 6.25 5.72
N GLY A 79 11.45 7.07 5.13
CA GLY A 79 12.47 6.60 4.19
C GLY A 79 11.92 6.26 2.80
N LEU A 80 10.73 6.75 2.47
CA LEU A 80 10.12 6.58 1.16
C LEU A 80 10.90 7.37 0.09
N ASP A 81 11.02 6.78 -1.10
CA ASP A 81 11.46 7.51 -2.28
C ASP A 81 10.36 8.48 -2.77
N GLU A 82 10.66 9.27 -3.80
CA GLU A 82 9.72 10.25 -4.36
C GLU A 82 8.45 9.61 -4.94
N GLN A 83 8.60 8.51 -5.69
CA GLN A 83 7.48 7.78 -6.31
C GLN A 83 6.55 7.17 -5.26
N GLN A 84 7.12 6.60 -4.20
CA GLN A 84 6.39 6.07 -3.06
C GLN A 84 5.68 7.17 -2.27
N ARG A 85 6.30 8.34 -2.10
CA ARG A 85 5.68 9.49 -1.44
C ARG A 85 4.48 9.99 -2.22
N VAL A 86 4.62 10.24 -3.53
CA VAL A 86 3.52 10.68 -4.38
C VAL A 86 2.36 9.68 -4.34
N PHE A 87 2.66 8.38 -4.44
CA PHE A 87 1.65 7.34 -4.31
C PHE A 87 0.95 7.38 -2.95
N LEU A 88 1.71 7.52 -1.86
CA LEU A 88 1.15 7.60 -0.52
C LEU A 88 0.29 8.86 -0.34
N ASP A 89 0.70 10.01 -0.85
CA ASP A 89 -0.04 11.27 -0.79
C ASP A 89 -1.41 11.15 -1.51
N LEU A 90 -1.47 10.42 -2.63
CA LEU A 90 -2.73 10.11 -3.31
C LEU A 90 -3.61 9.16 -2.49
N VAL A 91 -3.02 8.15 -1.85
CA VAL A 91 -3.74 7.23 -0.96
C VAL A 91 -4.31 7.95 0.27
N LEU A 92 -3.55 8.86 0.87
CA LEU A 92 -3.98 9.68 2.00
C LEU A 92 -5.09 10.64 1.57
N SER A 93 -4.98 11.24 0.38
CA SER A 93 -6.04 12.10 -0.17
C SER A 93 -7.37 11.35 -0.36
N MET A 94 -7.35 10.08 -0.80
CA MET A 94 -8.56 9.24 -0.84
C MET A 94 -9.18 8.99 0.55
N MET A 95 -8.38 9.02 1.62
CA MET A 95 -8.87 8.97 3.00
C MET A 95 -9.45 10.30 3.48
N GLY A 96 -9.24 11.39 2.73
CA GLY A 96 -9.56 12.76 3.14
C GLY A 96 -8.47 13.39 4.01
N ILE A 97 -7.25 12.85 3.98
CA ILE A 97 -6.11 13.31 4.76
C ILE A 97 -5.17 14.07 3.83
N GLY A 98 -4.93 15.34 4.16
CA GLY A 98 -4.12 16.23 3.32
C GLY A 98 -4.82 16.67 2.02
N ILE A 99 -4.16 17.55 1.29
CA ILE A 99 -4.60 18.04 -0.02
C ILE A 99 -3.54 17.64 -1.04
N THR A 100 -3.89 16.74 -1.94
CA THR A 100 -3.03 16.28 -3.03
C THR A 100 -3.68 16.64 -4.35
N THR A 101 -2.94 17.31 -5.24
CA THR A 101 -3.43 17.65 -6.58
C THR A 101 -3.53 16.40 -7.44
N LEU A 102 -4.60 16.26 -8.22
CA LEU A 102 -4.72 15.18 -9.20
C LEU A 102 -3.56 15.21 -10.22
N ALA A 103 -2.96 16.37 -10.48
CA ALA A 103 -1.81 16.48 -11.38
C ALA A 103 -0.59 15.67 -10.92
N SER A 104 -0.49 15.33 -9.63
CA SER A 104 0.59 14.48 -9.10
C SER A 104 0.62 13.06 -9.69
N VAL A 105 -0.45 12.64 -10.40
CA VAL A 105 -0.42 11.38 -11.16
C VAL A 105 0.61 11.39 -12.29
N GLU A 106 1.05 12.57 -12.75
CA GLU A 106 2.14 12.71 -13.73
C GLU A 106 3.48 12.20 -13.18
N ASP A 107 3.66 12.27 -11.87
CA ASP A 107 4.86 11.84 -11.18
C ASP A 107 4.84 10.34 -10.82
N LEU A 108 3.76 9.60 -11.15
CA LEU A 108 3.69 8.16 -10.90
C LEU A 108 4.33 7.35 -12.04
N ASP A 109 5.10 6.35 -11.66
CA ASP A 109 5.59 5.33 -12.60
C ASP A 109 4.47 4.43 -13.16
N GLU A 110 4.81 3.70 -14.22
CA GLU A 110 3.90 2.76 -14.91
C GLU A 110 3.38 1.64 -14.00
N ARG A 111 4.07 1.34 -12.89
CA ARG A 111 3.67 0.32 -11.93
C ARG A 111 2.58 0.85 -10.99
N ARG A 112 2.71 2.09 -10.52
CA ARG A 112 1.88 2.70 -9.47
C ARG A 112 0.63 3.38 -10.01
N LEU A 113 0.70 3.95 -11.21
CA LEU A 113 -0.46 4.60 -11.83
C LEU A 113 -1.67 3.66 -11.95
N PRO A 114 -1.56 2.41 -12.48
CA PRO A 114 -2.71 1.51 -12.56
C PRO A 114 -3.32 1.16 -11.20
N ILE A 115 -2.51 1.12 -10.14
CA ILE A 115 -2.97 0.81 -8.79
C ILE A 115 -3.85 1.96 -8.25
N ILE A 116 -3.42 3.21 -8.43
CA ILE A 116 -4.22 4.38 -8.06
C ILE A 116 -5.52 4.43 -8.86
N LEU A 117 -5.49 4.18 -10.17
CA LEU A 117 -6.70 4.16 -11.00
C LEU A 117 -7.69 3.10 -10.51
N ARG A 118 -7.24 1.88 -10.18
CA ARG A 118 -8.08 0.85 -9.56
C ARG A 118 -8.61 1.26 -8.19
N ALA A 119 -7.80 1.95 -7.38
CA ALA A 119 -8.23 2.43 -6.07
C ALA A 119 -9.36 3.47 -6.19
N ILE A 120 -9.25 4.39 -7.15
CA ILE A 120 -10.31 5.37 -7.47
C ILE A 120 -11.58 4.67 -7.93
N LEU A 121 -11.46 3.66 -8.78
CA LEU A 121 -12.59 2.85 -9.25
C LEU A 121 -13.30 2.15 -8.08
N ARG A 122 -12.54 1.49 -7.20
CA ARG A 122 -13.08 0.86 -5.97
C ARG A 122 -13.72 1.86 -5.03
N LEU A 123 -13.09 3.03 -4.86
CA LEU A 123 -13.65 4.12 -4.06
C LEU A 123 -15.01 4.58 -4.61
N ALA A 124 -15.15 4.63 -5.93
CA ALA A 124 -16.41 4.91 -6.60
C ALA A 124 -17.41 3.73 -6.60
N GLY A 125 -17.05 2.58 -6.03
CA GLY A 125 -17.86 1.35 -6.04
C GLY A 125 -17.99 0.70 -7.42
N ASN A 126 -17.02 0.94 -8.32
CA ASN A 126 -17.02 0.44 -9.69
C ASN A 126 -15.89 -0.57 -9.90
N ASP A 127 -16.21 -1.86 -9.93
CA ASP A 127 -15.22 -2.91 -10.19
C ASP A 127 -15.20 -3.40 -11.65
N THR A 128 -16.06 -2.82 -12.50
CA THR A 128 -16.34 -3.30 -13.87
C THR A 128 -15.71 -2.43 -14.96
N ILE A 129 -15.23 -1.24 -14.63
CA ILE A 129 -14.63 -0.33 -15.60
C ILE A 129 -13.21 -0.83 -15.92
N ALA A 130 -13.03 -1.31 -17.14
CA ALA A 130 -11.72 -1.62 -17.67
C ALA A 130 -10.99 -0.31 -18.01
N VAL A 131 -9.87 -0.06 -17.34
CA VAL A 131 -8.91 1.00 -17.72
C VAL A 131 -7.88 0.36 -18.62
N GLY A 132 -7.95 0.65 -19.92
CA GLY A 132 -7.03 0.13 -20.93
C GLY A 132 -6.43 1.25 -21.76
N THR A 133 -5.33 0.95 -22.43
CA THR A 133 -4.67 1.88 -23.36
C THR A 133 -5.54 2.07 -24.61
N ARG A 134 -5.76 3.33 -25.01
CA ARG A 134 -6.00 3.64 -26.43
C ARG A 134 -4.64 3.61 -27.11
N LEU A 135 -4.54 2.80 -28.16
CA LEU A 135 -3.42 2.79 -29.11
C LEU A 135 -3.29 4.16 -29.80
#